data_AF-A0A3A8HCV9-F1
#
_entry.id   AF-A0A3A8HCV9-F1
#
_cell.length_a   1.000
_cell.length_b   1.000
_cell.length_c   1.000
_cell.angle_alpha   90.00
_cell.angle_beta   90.00
_cell.angle_gamma   90.00
#
_symmetry.space_group_name_H-M   'P 1'
#
loop_
_entity.id
_entity.type
_entity.pdbx_description
1 polymer ?
#
loop_
_entity_poly.entity_id
_entity_poly.type
_entity_poly.pdbx_seq_one_letter_code
_entity_poly.pdbx_strand_id
1 'polypeptide(L)'
;MSKTEARGEENAFQQAARLEREELHRCITLAATHFQSRLWDDEEGQAARDYIASRGVTRESARAFGLGYASASGTALAEALAREELLDAGDRVGVLRRPRAGDRYIDYFQQRVMLPFCSPEGQPLSFIGRDLPPHQRLKYLEARNTSIFIRDTTLFGLTHARDAIRGEGSAIIVEGGFDCMMLHQAGFPHSVSLISTTLSTPRIDLLLAAGARELVVMLDPDLGGWRGIQQASDLLLLYVPRTRVVQLPDKEDPDEFILRAGAGAMRRLIAEARPLTDHLLTTALPQGRGASASERKKAVDELSPIFLRLQEGPVRTALLEAMASHSGLSCPELESLLRAQG
;
A
#
# COMPACT_ATOMS: atom_id res chain seq x y z
N MET A 1 22.61 -10.86 39.94
CA MET A 1 22.16 -9.48 39.66
C MET A 1 21.07 -9.13 40.66
N SER A 2 21.23 -8.05 41.42
CA SER A 2 20.20 -7.60 42.35
C SER A 2 19.01 -7.00 41.59
N LYS A 3 17.82 -7.04 42.19
CA LYS A 3 16.58 -6.50 41.62
C LYS A 3 16.67 -4.98 41.33
N THR A 4 17.59 -4.29 42.01
CA THR A 4 17.87 -2.85 41.84
C THR A 4 18.77 -2.57 40.64
N GLU A 5 19.76 -3.43 40.37
CA GLU A 5 20.64 -3.33 39.20
C GLU A 5 19.86 -3.61 37.91
N ALA A 6 19.03 -4.66 37.89
CA ALA A 6 18.19 -4.99 36.74
C ALA A 6 17.20 -3.85 36.39
N ARG A 7 16.65 -3.18 37.40
CA ARG A 7 15.74 -2.03 37.22
C ARG A 7 16.46 -0.76 36.77
N GLY A 8 17.73 -0.59 37.14
CA GLY A 8 18.58 0.50 36.68
C GLY A 8 18.97 0.34 35.20
N GLU A 9 19.35 -0.87 34.80
CA GLU A 9 19.66 -1.22 33.41
C GLU A 9 18.43 -1.08 32.49
N GLU A 10 17.27 -1.53 32.94
CA GLU A 10 16.00 -1.39 32.18
C GLU A 10 15.64 0.09 31.94
N ASN A 11 15.83 0.95 32.94
CA ASN A 11 15.55 2.39 32.81
C ASN A 11 16.55 3.07 31.85
N ALA A 12 17.84 2.72 31.92
CA ALA A 12 18.85 3.23 31.01
C ALA A 12 18.59 2.80 29.55
N PHE A 13 18.17 1.55 29.34
CA PHE A 13 17.82 1.04 28.00
C PHE A 13 16.59 1.77 27.43
N GLN A 14 15.54 1.97 28.23
CA GLN A 14 14.35 2.72 27.81
C GLN A 14 14.67 4.19 27.47
N GLN A 15 15.53 4.82 28.27
CA GLN A 15 15.98 6.19 28.00
C GLN A 15 16.79 6.28 26.71
N ALA A 16 17.71 5.34 26.47
CA ALA A 16 18.48 5.28 25.23
C ALA A 16 17.57 5.09 24.01
N ALA A 17 16.64 4.15 24.06
CA ALA A 17 15.67 3.91 22.98
C ALA A 17 14.78 5.13 22.70
N ARG A 18 14.42 5.89 23.74
CA ARG A 18 13.66 7.14 23.58
C ARG A 18 14.48 8.21 22.85
N LEU A 19 15.70 8.47 23.30
CA LEU A 19 16.60 9.46 22.68
C LEU A 19 16.90 9.09 21.23
N GLU A 20 17.10 7.79 20.98
CA GLU A 20 17.27 7.23 19.66
C GLU A 20 16.07 7.57 18.75
N ARG A 21 14.85 7.32 19.21
CA ARG A 21 13.63 7.62 18.45
C ARG A 21 13.47 9.12 18.18
N GLU A 22 13.73 9.97 19.18
CA GLU A 22 13.67 11.43 19.05
C GLU A 22 14.64 11.93 17.97
N GLU A 23 15.87 11.39 17.93
CA GLU A 23 16.85 11.69 16.89
C GLU A 23 16.38 11.26 15.49
N LEU A 24 15.82 10.05 15.34
CA LEU A 24 15.30 9.57 14.06
C LEU A 24 14.13 10.43 13.57
N HIS A 25 13.23 10.85 14.46
CA HIS A 25 12.13 11.76 14.13
C HIS A 25 12.64 13.15 13.70
N ARG A 26 13.68 13.68 14.37
CA ARG A 26 14.31 14.95 13.97
C ARG A 26 14.92 14.83 12.57
N CYS A 27 15.64 13.75 12.30
CA CYS A 27 16.24 13.46 11.00
C CYS A 27 15.21 13.38 9.87
N ILE A 28 14.17 12.58 10.04
CA ILE A 28 13.16 12.37 8.99
C ILE A 28 12.33 13.63 8.73
N THR A 29 12.06 14.43 9.77
CA THR A 29 11.37 15.72 9.64
C THR A 29 12.20 16.71 8.84
N LEU A 30 13.51 16.80 9.12
CA LEU A 30 14.43 17.63 8.36
C LEU A 30 14.54 17.17 6.91
N ALA A 31 14.60 15.85 6.67
CA ALA A 31 14.59 15.29 5.32
C ALA A 31 13.29 15.61 4.57
N ALA A 32 12.13 15.54 5.23
CA ALA A 32 10.84 15.92 4.64
C ALA A 32 10.84 17.38 4.18
N THR A 33 11.26 18.29 5.06
CA THR A 33 11.38 19.72 4.74
C THR A 33 12.35 19.96 3.58
N HIS A 34 13.49 19.26 3.58
CA HIS A 34 14.49 19.34 2.50
C HIS A 34 13.89 18.90 1.17
N PHE A 35 13.24 17.74 1.10
CA PHE A 35 12.66 17.26 -0.15
C PHE A 35 11.52 18.16 -0.63
N GLN A 36 10.70 18.69 0.27
CA GLN A 36 9.63 19.62 -0.08
C GLN A 36 10.20 20.92 -0.66
N SER A 37 11.21 21.53 -0.03
CA SER A 37 11.81 22.76 -0.56
C SER A 37 12.45 22.53 -1.93
N ARG A 38 13.10 21.37 -2.15
CA ARG A 38 13.63 20.99 -3.47
C ARG A 38 12.53 20.84 -4.53
N LEU A 39 11.38 20.28 -4.17
CA LEU A 39 10.27 20.15 -5.12
C LEU A 39 9.63 21.51 -5.46
N TRP A 40 9.54 22.41 -4.50
CA TRP A 40 8.69 23.59 -4.62
C TRP A 40 9.41 24.89 -4.92
N ASP A 41 10.62 25.04 -4.40
CA ASP A 41 11.34 26.32 -4.36
C ASP A 41 12.58 26.30 -5.25
N ASP A 42 13.03 25.11 -5.66
CA ASP A 42 14.20 24.92 -6.52
C ASP A 42 13.82 24.70 -7.99
N GLU A 43 14.71 25.13 -8.88
CA GLU A 43 14.60 24.91 -10.33
C GLU A 43 14.74 23.41 -10.66
N GLU A 44 15.58 22.70 -9.91
CA GLU A 44 15.79 21.25 -10.07
C GLU A 44 14.48 20.43 -9.88
N GLY A 45 13.53 20.97 -9.10
CA GLY A 45 12.22 20.35 -8.89
C GLY A 45 11.28 20.44 -10.10
N GLN A 46 11.62 21.19 -11.16
CA GLN A 46 10.72 21.43 -12.29
C GLN A 46 10.26 20.14 -12.97
N ALA A 47 11.18 19.23 -13.30
CA ALA A 47 10.84 17.96 -13.94
C ALA A 47 9.91 17.09 -13.06
N ALA A 48 10.09 17.14 -11.73
CA ALA A 48 9.21 16.44 -10.80
C ALA A 48 7.81 17.08 -10.76
N ARG A 49 7.72 18.41 -10.75
CA ARG A 49 6.43 19.13 -10.83
C ARG A 49 5.68 18.82 -12.12
N ASP A 50 6.38 18.81 -13.25
CA ASP A 50 5.80 18.48 -14.56
C ASP A 50 5.31 17.03 -14.62
N TYR A 51 6.07 16.10 -14.04
CA TYR A 51 5.64 14.71 -13.92
C TYR A 51 4.42 14.53 -13.00
N ILE A 52 4.40 15.21 -11.85
CA ILE A 52 3.24 15.17 -10.94
C ILE A 52 1.99 15.73 -11.64
N ALA A 53 2.14 16.86 -12.35
CA ALA A 53 1.07 17.48 -13.10
C ALA A 53 0.58 16.62 -14.28
N SER A 54 1.48 15.91 -14.98
CA SER A 54 1.09 15.01 -16.07
C SER A 54 0.30 13.79 -15.59
N ARG A 55 0.43 13.40 -14.31
CA ARG A 55 -0.43 12.42 -13.63
C ARG A 55 -1.73 13.02 -13.07
N GLY A 56 -2.04 14.28 -13.36
CA GLY A 56 -3.27 14.94 -12.92
C GLY A 56 -3.27 15.40 -11.46
N VAL A 57 -2.17 15.19 -10.73
CA VAL A 57 -2.08 15.60 -9.33
C VAL A 57 -1.82 17.10 -9.28
N THR A 58 -2.76 17.82 -8.68
CA THR A 58 -2.70 19.27 -8.47
C THR A 58 -1.61 19.63 -7.48
N ARG A 59 -1.10 20.87 -7.58
CA ARG A 59 -0.14 21.41 -6.61
C ARG A 59 -0.67 21.37 -5.16
N GLU A 60 -1.96 21.61 -4.97
CA GLU A 60 -2.61 21.56 -3.67
C GLU A 60 -2.59 20.16 -3.08
N SER A 61 -3.02 19.14 -3.84
CA SER A 61 -2.98 17.74 -3.40
C SER A 61 -1.55 17.27 -3.14
N ALA A 62 -0.62 17.55 -4.05
CA ALA A 62 0.79 17.21 -3.86
C ALA A 62 1.37 17.83 -2.58
N ARG A 63 0.98 19.06 -2.23
CA ARG A 63 1.37 19.70 -0.96
C ARG A 63 0.68 19.08 0.25
N ALA A 64 -0.61 18.79 0.16
CA ALA A 64 -1.37 18.14 1.24
C ALA A 64 -0.77 16.77 1.59
N PHE A 65 -0.35 16.00 0.59
CA PHE A 65 0.36 14.72 0.77
C PHE A 65 1.84 14.88 1.11
N GLY A 66 2.37 16.10 1.22
CA GLY A 66 3.74 16.36 1.62
C GLY A 66 4.79 15.90 0.61
N LEU A 67 4.44 15.83 -0.69
CA LEU A 67 5.36 15.40 -1.73
C LEU A 67 6.62 16.28 -1.77
N GLY A 68 7.75 15.64 -2.05
CA GLY A 68 9.04 16.28 -2.22
C GLY A 68 9.83 15.75 -3.42
N TYR A 69 11.07 16.18 -3.56
CA TYR A 69 11.97 15.78 -4.63
C TYR A 69 13.38 15.53 -4.09
N ALA A 70 13.99 14.42 -4.51
CA ALA A 70 15.39 14.11 -4.25
C ALA A 70 16.28 14.57 -5.41
N SER A 71 17.29 15.38 -5.10
CA SER A 71 18.24 15.97 -6.05
C SER A 71 19.05 14.93 -6.83
N ALA A 72 19.55 15.31 -8.00
CA ALA A 72 20.50 14.55 -8.82
C ALA A 72 21.95 14.62 -8.29
N SER A 73 22.28 15.63 -7.48
CA SER A 73 23.64 15.84 -6.93
C SER A 73 24.15 14.66 -6.10
N GLY A 74 23.23 13.92 -5.45
CA GLY A 74 23.55 12.75 -4.64
C GLY A 74 24.21 13.05 -3.29
N THR A 75 24.35 14.32 -2.90
CA THR A 75 24.91 14.73 -1.59
C THR A 75 24.15 15.86 -0.91
N ALA A 76 23.12 16.44 -1.55
CA ALA A 76 22.42 17.61 -1.05
C ALA A 76 21.73 17.36 0.31
N LEU A 77 21.13 16.18 0.51
CA LEU A 77 20.54 15.83 1.80
C LEU A 77 21.63 15.54 2.83
N ALA A 78 22.69 14.81 2.46
CA ALA A 78 23.82 14.53 3.34
C ALA A 78 24.43 15.83 3.90
N GLU A 79 24.63 16.84 3.06
CA GLU A 79 25.12 18.16 3.48
C GLU A 79 24.14 18.89 4.41
N ALA A 80 22.84 18.77 4.18
CA ALA A 80 21.83 19.36 5.07
C ALA A 80 21.80 18.66 6.44
N LEU A 81 21.85 17.32 6.47
CA LEU A 81 21.89 16.55 7.71
C LEU A 81 23.21 16.72 8.47
N ALA A 82 24.33 16.93 7.78
CA ALA A 82 25.63 17.18 8.40
C ALA A 82 25.64 18.45 9.26
N ARG A 83 24.95 19.52 8.83
CA ARG A 83 24.86 20.78 9.60
C ARG A 83 24.13 20.63 10.93
N GLU A 84 23.28 19.61 11.04
CA GLU A 84 22.46 19.32 12.21
C GLU A 84 22.96 18.09 12.98
N GLU A 85 24.16 17.58 12.63
CA GLU A 85 24.78 16.40 13.24
C GLU A 85 23.92 15.12 13.12
N LEU A 86 23.22 14.95 12.00
CA LEU A 86 22.24 13.88 11.77
C LEU A 86 22.65 12.87 10.69
N LEU A 87 23.93 12.76 10.33
CA LEU A 87 24.40 11.86 9.27
C LEU A 87 24.15 10.37 9.59
N ASP A 88 24.54 9.94 10.80
CA ASP A 88 24.35 8.55 11.23
C ASP A 88 22.86 8.21 11.35
N ALA A 89 22.05 9.14 11.87
CA ALA A 89 20.59 9.02 11.87
C ALA A 89 20.02 8.91 10.45
N GLY A 90 20.56 9.69 9.50
CA GLY A 90 20.19 9.66 8.08
C GLY A 90 20.43 8.31 7.41
N ASP A 91 21.55 7.65 7.73
CA ASP A 91 21.76 6.27 7.31
C ASP A 91 20.74 5.36 8.03
N ARG A 92 20.62 5.42 9.36
CA ARG A 92 19.70 4.55 10.11
C ARG A 92 18.25 4.63 9.62
N VAL A 93 17.73 5.81 9.28
CA VAL A 93 16.37 5.97 8.69
C VAL A 93 16.30 5.61 7.20
N GLY A 94 17.43 5.36 6.54
CA GLY A 94 17.50 4.91 5.15
C GLY A 94 17.39 6.00 4.10
N VAL A 95 17.63 7.26 4.46
CA VAL A 95 17.66 8.39 3.50
C VAL A 95 19.09 8.71 3.03
N LEU A 96 20.11 8.27 3.77
CA LEU A 96 21.51 8.26 3.36
C LEU A 96 22.05 6.83 3.24
N ARG A 97 23.19 6.69 2.57
CA ARG A 97 24.03 5.49 2.61
C ARG A 97 25.40 5.85 3.14
N ARG A 98 25.84 5.14 4.18
CA ARG A 98 27.23 5.14 4.59
C ARG A 98 28.10 4.51 3.49
N PRO A 99 29.22 5.14 3.07
CA PRO A 99 30.11 4.55 2.07
C PRO A 99 30.79 3.28 2.61
N ARG A 100 31.01 2.30 1.72
CA ARG A 100 31.85 1.11 2.03
C ARG A 100 33.35 1.45 2.04
N ALA A 101 33.74 2.47 1.26
CA ALA A 101 35.09 3.03 1.17
C ALA A 101 34.99 4.54 0.88
N GLY A 102 35.76 5.36 1.59
CA GLY A 102 35.69 6.83 1.58
C GLY A 102 34.99 7.44 2.81
N ASP A 103 35.03 8.77 2.93
CA ASP A 103 34.64 9.49 4.16
C ASP A 103 33.29 10.23 4.11
N ARG A 104 32.55 10.16 2.99
CA ARG A 104 31.34 10.98 2.81
C ARG A 104 30.07 10.14 2.61
N TYR A 105 29.05 10.43 3.42
CA TYR A 105 27.69 9.96 3.22
C TYR A 105 27.13 10.44 1.88
N ILE A 106 26.34 9.59 1.23
CA ILE A 106 25.64 9.93 -0.02
C ILE A 106 24.14 9.78 0.16
N ASP A 107 23.38 10.53 -0.63
CA ASP A 107 21.92 10.47 -0.65
C ASP A 107 21.47 9.11 -1.22
N TYR A 108 20.57 8.43 -0.49
CA TYR A 108 20.00 7.15 -0.89
C TYR A 108 19.04 7.31 -2.08
N PHE A 109 18.24 8.37 -2.04
CA PHE A 109 17.29 8.74 -3.08
C PHE A 109 17.92 9.79 -4.00
N GLN A 110 17.78 9.59 -5.31
CA GLN A 110 18.31 10.51 -6.31
C GLN A 110 17.34 10.57 -7.49
N GLN A 111 17.00 11.79 -7.93
CA GLN A 111 16.11 12.07 -9.06
C GLN A 111 14.73 11.38 -8.92
N ARG A 112 14.12 11.51 -7.74
CA ARG A 112 12.87 10.83 -7.40
C ARG A 112 11.86 11.79 -6.81
N VAL A 113 10.59 11.62 -7.17
CA VAL A 113 9.48 12.20 -6.40
C VAL A 113 9.39 11.43 -5.09
N MET A 114 9.45 12.16 -3.99
CA MET A 114 9.45 11.61 -2.64
C MET A 114 8.03 11.62 -2.09
N LEU A 115 7.51 10.42 -1.79
CA LEU A 115 6.22 10.19 -1.17
C LEU A 115 6.47 9.85 0.31
N PRO A 116 6.10 10.74 1.26
CA PRO A 116 6.28 10.45 2.67
C PRO A 116 5.25 9.43 3.17
N PHE A 117 5.69 8.56 4.05
CA PHE A 117 4.81 7.78 4.93
C PHE A 117 4.73 8.51 6.26
N CYS A 118 3.51 8.77 6.71
CA CYS A 118 3.28 9.54 7.93
C CYS A 118 2.66 8.69 9.04
N SER A 119 2.86 9.13 10.28
CA SER A 119 2.14 8.66 11.44
C SER A 119 0.66 9.06 11.35
N PRO A 120 -0.22 8.48 12.19
CA PRO A 120 -1.60 8.95 12.31
C PRO A 120 -1.71 10.46 12.60
N GLU A 121 -0.74 11.05 13.30
CA GLU A 121 -0.68 12.49 13.60
C GLU A 121 -0.12 13.33 12.45
N GLY A 122 0.28 12.71 11.34
CA GLY A 122 0.82 13.38 10.17
C GLY A 122 2.33 13.66 10.22
N GLN A 123 3.05 13.11 11.19
CA GLN A 123 4.50 13.22 11.25
C GLN A 123 5.16 12.27 10.24
N PRO A 124 6.14 12.71 9.43
CA PRO A 124 6.85 11.81 8.53
C PRO A 124 7.61 10.72 9.31
N LEU A 125 7.60 9.50 8.80
CA LEU A 125 8.23 8.32 9.38
C LEU A 125 9.22 7.64 8.42
N SER A 126 8.95 7.70 7.11
CA SER A 126 9.77 7.11 6.06
C SER A 126 9.40 7.69 4.70
N PHE A 127 10.08 7.23 3.64
CA PHE A 127 9.81 7.65 2.26
C PHE A 127 9.82 6.49 1.27
N ILE A 128 9.02 6.66 0.22
CA ILE A 128 9.17 5.95 -1.05
C ILE A 128 9.51 6.96 -2.14
N GLY A 129 10.54 6.68 -2.92
CA GLY A 129 10.95 7.48 -4.06
C GLY A 129 10.43 6.90 -5.37
N ARG A 130 9.54 7.60 -6.06
CA ARG A 130 9.09 7.30 -7.43
C ARG A 130 10.11 7.81 -8.43
N ASP A 131 10.60 6.93 -9.30
CA ASP A 131 11.50 7.29 -10.39
C ASP A 131 10.80 8.19 -11.43
N LEU A 132 11.53 9.16 -11.98
CA LEU A 132 11.06 10.01 -13.07
C LEU A 132 11.41 9.38 -14.43
N PRO A 133 10.47 9.25 -15.38
CA PRO A 133 10.81 8.91 -16.76
C PRO A 133 11.78 9.95 -17.36
N PRO A 134 12.67 9.56 -18.30
CA PRO A 134 12.80 8.25 -18.94
C PRO A 134 13.79 7.31 -18.25
N HIS A 135 14.12 7.55 -16.97
CA HIS A 135 15.09 6.70 -16.28
C HIS A 135 14.62 5.23 -16.26
N GLN A 136 15.54 4.30 -16.54
CA GLN A 136 15.29 2.85 -16.51
C GLN A 136 15.69 2.25 -15.16
N ARG A 137 15.46 2.98 -14.06
CA ARG A 137 15.74 2.49 -12.70
C ARG A 137 14.49 1.81 -12.13
N LEU A 138 14.60 1.29 -10.91
CA LEU A 138 13.44 0.72 -10.20
C LEU A 138 12.32 1.78 -10.08
N LYS A 139 11.10 1.42 -10.52
CA LYS A 139 9.88 2.27 -10.53
C LYS A 139 9.67 2.95 -9.18
N TYR A 140 9.79 2.17 -8.11
CA TYR A 140 9.80 2.63 -6.72
C TYR A 140 11.08 2.17 -6.03
N LEU A 141 11.63 3.06 -5.20
CA LEU A 141 12.74 2.77 -4.30
C LEU A 141 12.27 3.10 -2.90
N GLU A 142 12.59 2.25 -1.93
CA GLU A 142 12.05 2.37 -0.59
C GLU A 142 13.18 2.48 0.43
N ALA A 143 12.93 3.24 1.50
CA ALA A 143 13.78 3.19 2.69
C ALA A 143 13.56 1.89 3.47
N ARG A 144 14.54 1.53 4.30
CA ARG A 144 14.50 0.35 5.20
C ARG A 144 13.48 0.55 6.33
N ASN A 145 13.04 -0.56 6.93
CA ASN A 145 12.29 -0.50 8.19
C ASN A 145 13.20 0.01 9.32
N THR A 146 12.60 0.67 10.30
CA THR A 146 13.27 1.31 11.44
C THR A 146 12.46 1.09 12.71
N SER A 147 12.97 1.53 13.85
CA SER A 147 12.22 1.52 15.12
C SER A 147 11.01 2.47 15.11
N ILE A 148 10.98 3.47 14.22
CA ILE A 148 9.87 4.42 14.07
C ILE A 148 8.96 4.11 12.86
N PHE A 149 9.36 3.18 11.98
CA PHE A 149 8.62 2.84 10.77
C PHE A 149 8.70 1.35 10.46
N ILE A 150 7.54 0.70 10.45
CA ILE A 150 7.37 -0.69 10.01
C ILE A 150 6.39 -0.68 8.83
N ARG A 151 6.89 -0.97 7.62
CA ARG A 151 6.08 -0.95 6.39
C ARG A 151 4.80 -1.79 6.51
N ASP A 152 4.90 -2.96 7.15
CA ASP A 152 3.81 -3.92 7.32
C ASP A 152 2.65 -3.44 8.19
N THR A 153 2.86 -2.34 8.90
CA THR A 153 1.86 -1.71 9.76
C THR A 153 1.59 -0.27 9.33
N THR A 154 1.72 0.03 8.04
CA THR A 154 1.43 1.36 7.47
C THR A 154 0.72 1.25 6.13
N LEU A 155 -0.04 2.30 5.80
CA LEU A 155 -0.76 2.46 4.55
C LEU A 155 -0.58 3.90 4.07
N PHE A 156 -0.20 4.09 2.80
CA PHE A 156 -0.07 5.43 2.25
C PHE A 156 -1.46 6.09 2.14
N GLY A 157 -1.55 7.37 2.53
CA GLY A 157 -2.79 8.13 2.54
C GLY A 157 -3.72 7.87 3.73
N LEU A 158 -3.41 6.92 4.63
CA LEU A 158 -4.26 6.63 5.78
C LEU A 158 -4.45 7.83 6.71
N THR A 159 -3.40 8.63 6.93
CA THR A 159 -3.48 9.87 7.71
C THR A 159 -4.51 10.83 7.13
N HIS A 160 -4.52 11.01 5.81
CA HIS A 160 -5.48 11.86 5.09
C HIS A 160 -6.88 11.26 5.04
N ALA A 161 -6.98 9.94 4.98
CA ALA A 161 -8.23 9.22 4.78
C ALA A 161 -8.99 8.90 6.07
N ARG A 162 -8.32 8.88 7.23
CA ARG A 162 -8.89 8.34 8.48
C ARG A 162 -10.26 8.89 8.84
N ASP A 163 -10.43 10.21 8.79
CA ASP A 163 -11.71 10.82 9.19
C ASP A 163 -12.80 10.58 8.14
N ALA A 164 -12.44 10.54 6.86
CA ALA A 164 -13.34 10.16 5.78
C ALA A 164 -13.76 8.68 5.88
N ILE A 165 -12.83 7.77 6.19
CA ILE A 165 -13.11 6.35 6.42
C ILE A 165 -14.13 6.20 7.55
N ARG A 166 -13.95 6.93 8.66
CA ARG A 166 -14.90 6.92 9.78
C ARG A 166 -16.28 7.42 9.38
N GLY A 167 -16.34 8.51 8.60
CA GLY A 167 -17.59 9.13 8.16
C GLY A 167 -18.38 8.26 7.18
N GLU A 168 -17.69 7.69 6.18
CA GLU A 168 -18.29 6.83 5.16
C GLU A 168 -18.53 5.40 5.67
N GLY A 169 -17.79 4.96 6.70
CA GLY A 169 -17.79 3.59 7.17
C GLY A 169 -17.18 2.60 6.16
N SER A 170 -16.44 3.11 5.17
CA SER A 170 -15.78 2.30 4.14
C SER A 170 -14.39 2.84 3.80
N ALA A 171 -13.52 1.98 3.27
CA ALA A 171 -12.22 2.39 2.74
C ALA A 171 -12.00 1.84 1.32
N ILE A 172 -11.48 2.67 0.43
CA ILE A 172 -11.06 2.25 -0.92
C ILE A 172 -9.58 1.91 -0.90
N ILE A 173 -9.18 0.75 -1.43
CA ILE A 173 -7.80 0.28 -1.46
C ILE A 173 -7.34 0.23 -2.91
N VAL A 174 -6.25 0.94 -3.21
CA VAL A 174 -5.59 0.96 -4.54
C VAL A 174 -4.11 0.58 -4.43
N GLU A 175 -3.45 0.31 -5.56
CA GLU A 175 -2.04 -0.06 -5.60
C GLU A 175 -1.12 1.16 -5.55
N GLY A 176 -1.33 2.17 -6.39
CA GLY A 176 -0.42 3.30 -6.52
C GLY A 176 -0.69 4.46 -5.57
N GLY A 177 0.39 5.17 -5.19
CA GLY A 177 0.25 6.42 -4.44
C GLY A 177 -0.43 7.53 -5.24
N PHE A 178 -0.22 7.58 -6.56
CA PHE A 178 -0.88 8.54 -7.45
C PHE A 178 -2.37 8.24 -7.61
N ASP A 179 -2.76 6.97 -7.71
CA ASP A 179 -4.15 6.53 -7.67
C ASP A 179 -4.87 7.03 -6.42
N CYS A 180 -4.24 6.87 -5.26
CA CYS A 180 -4.78 7.34 -3.99
C CYS A 180 -4.95 8.87 -4.01
N MET A 181 -3.91 9.63 -4.40
CA MET A 181 -4.01 11.09 -4.48
C MET A 181 -5.11 11.55 -5.46
N MET A 182 -5.25 10.87 -6.60
CA MET A 182 -6.27 11.18 -7.60
C MET A 182 -7.68 10.86 -7.13
N LEU A 183 -7.88 9.77 -6.39
CA LEU A 183 -9.15 9.45 -5.74
C LEU A 183 -9.55 10.51 -4.70
N HIS A 184 -8.60 10.98 -3.88
CA HIS A 184 -8.85 12.09 -2.95
C HIS A 184 -9.32 13.34 -3.71
N GLN A 185 -8.61 13.72 -4.78
CA GLN A 185 -8.99 14.87 -5.62
C GLN A 185 -10.36 14.69 -6.31
N ALA A 186 -10.72 13.46 -6.66
CA ALA A 186 -11.99 13.13 -7.30
C ALA A 186 -13.18 13.04 -6.32
N GLY A 187 -12.96 13.33 -5.03
CA GLY A 187 -14.00 13.30 -4.01
C GLY A 187 -14.23 11.92 -3.39
N PHE A 188 -13.18 11.09 -3.35
CA PHE A 188 -13.13 9.82 -2.63
C PHE A 188 -12.02 9.83 -1.56
N PRO A 189 -12.09 10.74 -0.56
CA PRO A 189 -11.01 10.94 0.41
C PRO A 189 -10.79 9.75 1.36
N HIS A 190 -11.67 8.74 1.35
CA HIS A 190 -11.54 7.51 2.14
C HIS A 190 -10.68 6.44 1.44
N SER A 191 -9.84 6.81 0.47
CA SER A 191 -8.94 5.89 -0.22
C SER A 191 -7.54 5.83 0.40
N VAL A 192 -6.92 4.65 0.35
CA VAL A 192 -5.56 4.35 0.81
C VAL A 192 -4.81 3.53 -0.25
N SER A 193 -3.48 3.52 -0.20
CA SER A 193 -2.64 2.78 -1.15
C SER A 193 -1.76 1.71 -0.49
N LEU A 194 -1.65 0.58 -1.18
CA LEU A 194 -0.72 -0.53 -0.91
C LEU A 194 0.61 -0.38 -1.65
N ILE A 195 1.03 0.84 -2.00
CA ILE A 195 2.25 1.10 -2.76
C ILE A 195 3.44 0.27 -2.24
N SER A 196 4.01 -0.54 -3.13
CA SER A 196 5.11 -1.47 -2.85
C SER A 196 4.82 -2.52 -1.75
N THR A 197 3.57 -2.93 -1.57
CA THR A 197 3.23 -3.95 -0.59
C THR A 197 1.91 -4.69 -0.90
N THR A 198 1.52 -5.64 -0.05
CA THR A 198 0.32 -6.43 -0.17
C THR A 198 -0.62 -6.18 1.01
N LEU A 199 -1.89 -6.54 0.86
CA LEU A 199 -2.83 -6.48 1.97
C LEU A 199 -2.48 -7.57 3.01
N SER A 200 -2.45 -7.19 4.28
CA SER A 200 -2.09 -8.06 5.41
C SER A 200 -3.01 -7.80 6.59
N THR A 201 -3.08 -8.71 7.56
CA THR A 201 -3.92 -8.53 8.77
C THR A 201 -3.64 -7.22 9.49
N PRO A 202 -2.37 -6.81 9.76
CA PRO A 202 -2.11 -5.53 10.42
C PRO A 202 -2.63 -4.32 9.63
N ARG A 203 -2.63 -4.36 8.30
CA ARG A 203 -3.19 -3.27 7.47
C ARG A 203 -4.71 -3.25 7.48
N ILE A 204 -5.34 -4.42 7.50
CA ILE A 204 -6.79 -4.53 7.68
C ILE A 204 -7.16 -3.96 9.05
N ASP A 205 -6.42 -4.29 10.11
CA ASP A 205 -6.64 -3.76 11.46
C ASP A 205 -6.56 -2.23 11.51
N LEU A 206 -5.63 -1.62 10.77
CA LEU A 206 -5.57 -0.15 10.65
C LEU A 206 -6.84 0.44 10.04
N LEU A 207 -7.37 -0.17 8.99
CA LEU A 207 -8.59 0.29 8.31
C LEU A 207 -9.81 0.11 9.22
N LEU A 208 -9.91 -1.02 9.92
CA LEU A 208 -10.95 -1.29 10.91
C LEU A 208 -10.88 -0.30 12.08
N ALA A 209 -9.68 -0.02 12.60
CA ALA A 209 -9.44 0.97 13.65
C ALA A 209 -9.77 2.40 13.20
N ALA A 210 -9.60 2.71 11.91
CA ALA A 210 -10.04 3.97 11.31
C ALA A 210 -11.58 4.07 11.20
N GLY A 211 -12.31 2.95 11.32
CA GLY A 211 -13.78 2.90 11.29
C GLY A 211 -14.37 2.25 10.05
N ALA A 212 -13.55 1.64 9.19
CA ALA A 212 -14.05 0.91 8.03
C ALA A 212 -14.85 -0.32 8.48
N ARG A 213 -16.05 -0.48 7.93
CA ARG A 213 -16.90 -1.68 8.04
C ARG A 213 -17.05 -2.40 6.71
N GLU A 214 -16.60 -1.74 5.65
CA GLU A 214 -16.63 -2.19 4.27
C GLU A 214 -15.30 -1.83 3.62
N LEU A 215 -14.78 -2.73 2.79
CA LEU A 215 -13.60 -2.47 1.97
C LEU A 215 -13.97 -2.53 0.49
N VAL A 216 -13.54 -1.53 -0.28
CA VAL A 216 -13.66 -1.51 -1.74
C VAL A 216 -12.26 -1.64 -2.31
N VAL A 217 -11.97 -2.82 -2.87
CA VAL A 217 -10.68 -3.16 -3.43
C VAL A 217 -10.67 -2.83 -4.92
N MET A 218 -9.73 -1.99 -5.35
CA MET A 218 -9.55 -1.55 -6.73
C MET A 218 -8.07 -1.73 -7.08
N LEU A 219 -7.70 -2.98 -7.39
CA LEU A 219 -6.34 -3.36 -7.78
C LEU A 219 -6.22 -3.41 -9.30
N ASP A 220 -4.99 -3.44 -9.79
CA ASP A 220 -4.71 -3.43 -11.23
C ASP A 220 -5.31 -4.71 -11.87
N PRO A 221 -5.90 -4.64 -13.07
CA PRO A 221 -6.60 -5.78 -13.67
C PRO A 221 -5.63 -6.85 -14.24
N ASP A 222 -4.33 -6.73 -13.99
CA ASP A 222 -3.34 -7.67 -14.47
C ASP A 222 -3.30 -8.96 -13.63
N LEU A 223 -2.46 -9.92 -14.04
CA LEU A 223 -2.28 -11.17 -13.29
C LEU A 223 -1.76 -10.92 -11.86
N GLY A 224 -1.11 -9.78 -11.61
CA GLY A 224 -0.67 -9.33 -10.31
C GLY A 224 -1.85 -8.99 -9.40
N GLY A 225 -2.76 -8.12 -9.84
CA GLY A 225 -3.90 -7.70 -9.03
C GLY A 225 -4.91 -8.81 -8.75
N TRP A 226 -5.17 -9.73 -9.71
CA TRP A 226 -5.95 -10.95 -9.42
C TRP A 226 -5.29 -11.80 -8.34
N ARG A 227 -3.98 -12.04 -8.44
CA ARG A 227 -3.25 -12.80 -7.42
C ARG A 227 -3.24 -12.08 -6.08
N GLY A 228 -3.16 -10.75 -6.07
CA GLY A 228 -3.27 -9.92 -4.87
C GLY A 228 -4.61 -10.10 -4.17
N ILE A 229 -5.72 -10.05 -4.92
CA ILE A 229 -7.06 -10.33 -4.41
C ILE A 229 -7.16 -11.76 -3.90
N GLN A 230 -6.69 -12.75 -4.67
CA GLN A 230 -6.72 -14.16 -4.29
C GLN A 230 -5.95 -14.42 -2.99
N GLN A 231 -4.75 -13.84 -2.84
CA GLN A 231 -3.91 -13.97 -1.65
C GLN A 231 -4.52 -13.30 -0.42
N ALA A 232 -5.23 -12.18 -0.59
CA ALA A 232 -5.88 -11.48 0.50
C ALA A 232 -7.30 -11.98 0.79
N SER A 233 -7.88 -12.79 -0.10
CA SER A 233 -9.31 -13.10 -0.08
C SER A 233 -9.78 -13.82 1.17
N ASP A 234 -9.00 -14.76 1.70
CA ASP A 234 -9.35 -15.46 2.95
C ASP A 234 -9.33 -14.50 4.14
N LEU A 235 -8.34 -13.60 4.20
CA LEU A 235 -8.29 -12.55 5.23
C LEU A 235 -9.49 -11.61 5.09
N LEU A 236 -9.78 -11.15 3.88
CA LEU A 236 -10.89 -10.23 3.60
C LEU A 236 -12.25 -10.86 3.93
N LEU A 237 -12.49 -12.10 3.51
CA LEU A 237 -13.73 -12.82 3.79
C LEU A 237 -13.91 -13.11 5.29
N LEU A 238 -12.82 -13.30 6.03
CA LEU A 238 -12.84 -13.54 7.47
C LEU A 238 -13.05 -12.26 8.28
N TYR A 239 -12.27 -11.22 8.00
CA TYR A 239 -12.21 -10.00 8.82
C TYR A 239 -13.18 -8.91 8.35
N VAL A 240 -13.46 -8.81 7.05
CA VAL A 240 -14.36 -7.79 6.49
C VAL A 240 -15.30 -8.39 5.44
N PRO A 241 -16.34 -9.15 5.85
CA PRO A 241 -17.25 -9.85 4.93
C PRO A 241 -17.92 -8.94 3.90
N ARG A 242 -18.07 -7.65 4.21
CA ARG A 242 -18.51 -6.60 3.27
C ARG A 242 -17.31 -6.10 2.46
N THR A 243 -16.64 -6.98 1.73
CA THR A 243 -15.60 -6.56 0.77
C THR A 243 -16.18 -6.60 -0.63
N ARG A 244 -15.97 -5.52 -1.39
CA ARG A 244 -16.34 -5.40 -2.81
C ARG A 244 -15.10 -5.16 -3.64
N VAL A 245 -15.15 -5.58 -4.90
CA VAL A 245 -14.07 -5.42 -5.88
C VAL A 245 -14.57 -4.58 -7.03
N VAL A 246 -13.82 -3.53 -7.33
CA VAL A 246 -13.98 -2.73 -8.54
C VAL A 246 -13.00 -3.24 -9.59
N GLN A 247 -13.49 -3.52 -10.78
CA GLN A 247 -12.65 -3.79 -11.95
C GLN A 247 -12.67 -2.57 -12.86
N LEU A 248 -11.49 -2.04 -13.14
CA LEU A 248 -11.33 -0.95 -14.11
C LEU A 248 -11.40 -1.50 -15.55
N PRO A 249 -11.99 -0.74 -16.49
CA PRO A 249 -11.92 -1.07 -17.91
C PRO A 249 -10.47 -1.04 -18.44
N ASP A 250 -10.20 -1.84 -19.48
CA ASP A 250 -9.05 -1.68 -20.40
C ASP A 250 -7.64 -1.51 -19.80
N LYS A 251 -7.29 -2.27 -18.76
CA LYS A 251 -5.92 -2.24 -18.16
C LYS A 251 -5.46 -0.86 -17.70
N GLU A 252 -6.40 0.04 -17.40
CA GLU A 252 -6.09 1.37 -16.91
C GLU A 252 -5.89 1.35 -15.39
N ASP A 253 -4.96 2.18 -14.91
CA ASP A 253 -4.78 2.50 -13.49
C ASP A 253 -5.93 3.45 -13.04
N PRO A 254 -6.28 3.50 -11.74
CA PRO A 254 -7.33 4.41 -11.24
C PRO A 254 -7.08 5.89 -11.58
N ASP A 255 -5.83 6.37 -11.53
CA ASP A 255 -5.51 7.75 -11.90
C ASP A 255 -5.76 8.06 -13.38
N GLU A 256 -5.35 7.16 -14.28
CA GLU A 256 -5.59 7.23 -15.72
C GLU A 256 -7.09 7.22 -16.04
N PHE A 257 -7.86 6.35 -15.39
CA PHE A 257 -9.30 6.29 -15.56
C PHE A 257 -9.99 7.60 -15.11
N ILE A 258 -9.59 8.17 -13.96
CA ILE A 258 -10.14 9.44 -13.48
C ILE A 258 -9.80 10.57 -14.45
N LEU A 259 -8.57 10.63 -14.97
CA LEU A 259 -8.16 11.63 -15.96
C LEU A 259 -8.99 11.55 -17.24
N ARG A 260 -9.25 10.34 -17.73
CA ARG A 260 -9.97 10.10 -18.99
C ARG A 260 -11.48 10.25 -18.85
N ALA A 261 -12.09 9.64 -17.83
CA ALA A 261 -13.54 9.47 -17.69
C ALA A 261 -14.18 10.32 -16.59
N GLY A 262 -13.36 10.89 -15.69
CA GLY A 262 -13.80 11.80 -14.63
C GLY A 262 -14.41 11.13 -13.39
N ALA A 263 -14.54 11.91 -12.33
CA ALA A 263 -15.04 11.47 -11.02
C ALA A 263 -16.46 10.86 -11.06
N GLY A 264 -17.32 11.35 -11.96
CA GLY A 264 -18.68 10.83 -12.12
C GLY A 264 -18.71 9.39 -12.66
N ALA A 265 -17.81 9.06 -13.59
CA ALA A 265 -17.66 7.69 -14.08
C ALA A 265 -17.09 6.77 -12.99
N MET A 266 -16.07 7.24 -12.25
CA MET A 266 -15.49 6.49 -11.13
C MET A 266 -16.54 6.19 -10.05
N ARG A 267 -17.42 7.15 -9.74
CA ARG A 267 -18.52 6.95 -8.78
C ARG A 267 -19.46 5.83 -9.19
N ARG A 268 -19.82 5.75 -10.49
CA ARG A 268 -20.65 4.66 -11.01
C ARG A 268 -19.94 3.32 -10.91
N LEU A 269 -18.66 3.28 -11.28
CA LEU A 269 -17.84 2.08 -11.19
C LEU A 269 -17.74 1.53 -9.75
N ILE A 270 -17.55 2.41 -8.76
CA ILE A 270 -17.53 2.04 -7.33
C ILE A 270 -18.92 1.59 -6.85
N ALA A 271 -20.00 2.20 -7.35
CA ALA A 271 -21.36 1.77 -7.02
C ALA A 271 -21.67 0.36 -7.57
N GLU A 272 -21.11 0.02 -8.73
CA GLU A 272 -21.23 -1.28 -9.40
C GLU A 272 -20.21 -2.32 -8.89
N ALA A 273 -19.41 -1.99 -7.87
CA ALA A 273 -18.42 -2.90 -7.30
C ALA A 273 -19.08 -4.22 -6.87
N ARG A 274 -18.48 -5.33 -7.28
CA ARG A 274 -19.03 -6.67 -7.05
C ARG A 274 -18.60 -7.21 -5.69
N PRO A 275 -19.45 -7.94 -4.94
CA PRO A 275 -19.01 -8.65 -3.75
C PRO A 275 -17.77 -9.52 -4.03
N LEU A 276 -16.84 -9.60 -3.08
CA LEU A 276 -15.59 -10.33 -3.23
C LEU A 276 -15.84 -11.79 -3.64
N THR A 277 -16.83 -12.46 -3.01
CA THR A 277 -17.22 -13.82 -3.36
C THR A 277 -17.61 -13.94 -4.83
N ASP A 278 -18.49 -13.06 -5.31
CA ASP A 278 -18.94 -13.07 -6.71
C ASP A 278 -17.79 -12.78 -7.68
N HIS A 279 -16.89 -11.87 -7.31
CA HIS A 279 -15.70 -11.57 -8.08
C HIS A 279 -14.78 -12.79 -8.20
N LEU A 280 -14.50 -13.49 -7.10
CA LEU A 280 -13.68 -14.72 -7.11
C LEU A 280 -14.28 -15.79 -8.00
N LEU A 281 -15.59 -16.04 -7.86
CA LEU A 281 -16.29 -17.06 -8.64
C LEU A 281 -16.33 -16.73 -10.13
N THR A 282 -16.68 -15.50 -10.49
CA THR A 282 -16.78 -15.10 -11.91
C THR A 282 -15.41 -15.03 -12.59
N THR A 283 -14.35 -14.74 -11.85
CA THR A 283 -12.98 -14.66 -12.40
C THR A 283 -12.36 -16.04 -12.53
N ALA A 284 -12.50 -16.91 -11.52
CA ALA A 284 -11.95 -18.26 -11.55
C ALA A 284 -12.76 -19.23 -12.42
N LEU A 285 -14.09 -19.06 -12.52
CA LEU A 285 -15.01 -20.01 -13.17
C LEU A 285 -15.75 -19.44 -14.41
N PRO A 286 -15.09 -18.77 -15.38
CA PRO A 286 -15.77 -17.98 -16.41
C PRO A 286 -16.56 -18.80 -17.44
N GLN A 287 -16.23 -20.08 -17.64
CA GLN A 287 -16.79 -20.93 -18.72
C GLN A 287 -17.84 -21.95 -18.24
N GLY A 288 -18.12 -22.00 -16.93
CA GLY A 288 -19.05 -23.00 -16.37
C GLY A 288 -18.70 -24.44 -16.81
N ARG A 289 -19.73 -25.27 -17.02
CA ARG A 289 -19.56 -26.68 -17.47
C ARG A 289 -19.04 -26.83 -18.90
N GLY A 290 -18.97 -25.75 -19.69
CA GLY A 290 -18.41 -25.77 -21.05
C GLY A 290 -16.88 -25.85 -21.08
N ALA A 291 -16.23 -25.68 -19.93
CA ALA A 291 -14.78 -25.77 -19.77
C ALA A 291 -14.24 -27.20 -19.97
N SER A 292 -13.04 -27.30 -20.57
CA SER A 292 -12.29 -28.55 -20.64
C SER A 292 -11.98 -29.11 -19.24
N ALA A 293 -11.65 -30.40 -19.15
CA ALA A 293 -11.30 -31.01 -17.86
C ALA A 293 -10.09 -30.34 -17.20
N SER A 294 -9.11 -29.88 -17.99
CA SER A 294 -7.93 -29.16 -17.50
C SER A 294 -8.29 -27.78 -16.95
N GLU A 295 -9.15 -27.04 -17.64
CA GLU A 295 -9.63 -25.73 -17.18
C GLU A 295 -10.46 -25.84 -15.90
N ARG A 296 -11.37 -26.84 -15.83
CA ARG A 296 -12.16 -27.12 -14.62
C ARG A 296 -11.26 -27.43 -13.43
N LYS A 297 -10.25 -28.29 -13.62
CA LYS A 297 -9.28 -28.61 -12.56
C LYS A 297 -8.52 -27.37 -12.12
N LYS A 298 -7.99 -26.58 -13.07
CA LYS A 298 -7.24 -25.35 -12.78
C LYS A 298 -8.07 -24.37 -11.93
N ALA A 299 -9.33 -24.16 -12.29
CA ALA A 299 -10.21 -23.24 -11.57
C ALA A 299 -10.52 -23.71 -10.15
N VAL A 300 -10.73 -25.03 -9.96
CA VAL A 300 -10.86 -25.63 -8.63
C VAL A 300 -9.57 -25.41 -7.83
N ASP A 301 -8.41 -25.77 -8.38
CA ASP A 301 -7.10 -25.62 -7.74
C ASP A 301 -6.82 -24.16 -7.30
N GLU A 302 -7.30 -23.17 -8.05
CA GLU A 302 -7.18 -21.75 -7.70
C GLU A 302 -8.06 -21.34 -6.49
N LEU A 303 -9.26 -21.90 -6.36
CA LEU A 303 -10.18 -21.57 -5.26
C LEU A 303 -9.95 -22.45 -4.01
N SER A 304 -9.33 -23.62 -4.17
CA SER A 304 -9.06 -24.57 -3.08
C SER A 304 -8.40 -23.94 -1.85
N PRO A 305 -7.33 -23.11 -1.97
CA PRO A 305 -6.66 -22.55 -0.81
C PRO A 305 -7.56 -21.61 -0.01
N ILE A 306 -8.46 -20.89 -0.69
CA ILE A 306 -9.42 -19.98 -0.05
C ILE A 306 -10.46 -20.82 0.69
N PHE A 307 -11.05 -21.79 0.01
CA PHE A 307 -12.05 -22.69 0.58
C PHE A 307 -11.58 -23.40 1.85
N LEU A 308 -10.34 -23.89 1.85
CA LEU A 308 -9.75 -24.61 2.99
C LEU A 308 -9.50 -23.71 4.21
N ARG A 309 -9.36 -22.40 4.03
CA ARG A 309 -9.15 -21.43 5.12
C ARG A 309 -10.44 -20.83 5.68
N LEU A 310 -11.54 -20.93 4.93
CA LEU A 310 -12.84 -20.44 5.39
C LEU A 310 -13.45 -21.37 6.45
N GLN A 311 -14.06 -20.76 7.47
CA GLN A 311 -14.90 -21.48 8.43
C GLN A 311 -16.21 -21.93 7.77
N GLU A 312 -16.88 -22.92 8.39
CA GLU A 312 -18.21 -23.33 7.95
C GLU A 312 -19.21 -22.17 8.03
N GLY A 313 -19.93 -21.94 6.95
CA GLY A 313 -20.86 -20.83 6.83
C GLY A 313 -21.28 -20.55 5.39
N PRO A 314 -22.15 -19.54 5.18
CA PRO A 314 -22.80 -19.30 3.89
C PRO A 314 -21.81 -19.05 2.75
N VAL A 315 -20.73 -18.32 3.01
CA VAL A 315 -19.70 -18.02 1.99
C VAL A 315 -18.99 -19.30 1.55
N ARG A 316 -18.58 -20.15 2.50
CA ARG A 316 -17.92 -21.42 2.21
C ARG A 316 -18.84 -22.35 1.42
N THR A 317 -20.12 -22.41 1.79
CA THR A 317 -21.14 -23.18 1.07
C THR A 317 -21.31 -22.69 -0.36
N ALA A 318 -21.45 -21.38 -0.58
CA ALA A 318 -21.57 -20.80 -1.91
C ALA A 318 -20.35 -21.08 -2.80
N LEU A 319 -19.13 -21.01 -2.23
CA LEU A 319 -17.92 -21.41 -2.97
C LEU A 319 -17.96 -22.88 -3.36
N LEU A 320 -18.30 -23.78 -2.43
CA LEU A 320 -18.35 -25.23 -2.69
C LEU A 320 -19.37 -25.57 -3.78
N GLU A 321 -20.57 -25.01 -3.70
CA GLU A 321 -21.64 -25.23 -4.68
C GLU A 321 -21.23 -24.74 -6.08
N ALA A 322 -20.60 -23.58 -6.18
CA ALA A 322 -20.12 -23.04 -7.45
C ALA A 322 -18.99 -23.91 -8.03
N MET A 323 -18.02 -24.32 -7.21
CA MET A 323 -16.91 -25.19 -7.63
C MET A 323 -17.42 -26.59 -8.03
N ALA A 324 -18.37 -27.15 -7.30
CA ALA A 324 -19.01 -28.45 -7.60
C ALA A 324 -19.77 -28.38 -8.93
N SER A 325 -20.59 -27.35 -9.10
CA SER A 325 -21.35 -27.12 -10.34
C SER A 325 -20.43 -26.97 -11.56
N HIS A 326 -19.32 -26.25 -11.41
CA HIS A 326 -18.32 -26.03 -12.46
C HIS A 326 -17.52 -27.31 -12.79
N SER A 327 -17.06 -28.04 -11.77
CA SER A 327 -16.29 -29.28 -11.95
C SER A 327 -17.14 -30.45 -12.46
N GLY A 328 -18.45 -30.44 -12.20
CA GLY A 328 -19.36 -31.54 -12.48
C GLY A 328 -19.38 -32.63 -11.41
N LEU A 329 -18.74 -32.38 -10.26
CA LEU A 329 -18.76 -33.25 -9.08
C LEU A 329 -19.91 -32.87 -8.17
N SER A 330 -20.36 -33.80 -7.31
CA SER A 330 -21.25 -33.43 -6.20
C SER A 330 -20.48 -32.67 -5.11
N CYS A 331 -21.17 -31.85 -4.32
CA CYS A 331 -20.54 -31.13 -3.21
C CYS A 331 -19.79 -32.06 -2.23
N PRO A 332 -20.34 -33.23 -1.81
CA PRO A 332 -19.61 -34.14 -0.92
C PRO A 332 -18.35 -34.74 -1.55
N GLU A 333 -18.38 -35.10 -2.83
CA GLU A 333 -17.20 -35.64 -3.55
C GLU A 333 -16.10 -34.58 -3.64
N LEU A 334 -16.45 -33.37 -4.05
CA LEU A 334 -15.50 -32.27 -4.17
C LEU A 334 -14.92 -31.90 -2.80
N GLU A 335 -15.76 -31.77 -1.76
CA GLU A 335 -15.28 -31.42 -0.43
C GLU A 335 -14.30 -32.47 0.13
N SER A 336 -14.58 -33.76 -0.09
CA SER A 336 -13.68 -34.85 0.29
C SER A 336 -12.32 -34.73 -0.41
N LEU A 337 -12.33 -34.46 -1.72
CA LEU A 337 -11.10 -34.27 -2.51
C LEU A 337 -10.29 -33.06 -2.02
N LEU A 338 -10.95 -31.93 -1.74
CA LEU A 338 -10.29 -30.72 -1.26
C LEU A 338 -9.65 -30.93 0.10
N ARG A 339 -10.35 -31.61 1.02
CA ARG A 339 -9.82 -31.91 2.37
C ARG A 339 -8.67 -32.91 2.34
N ALA A 340 -8.62 -33.82 1.36
CA ALA A 340 -7.51 -34.75 1.20
C ALA A 340 -6.20 -34.10 0.70
N GLN A 341 -6.27 -32.86 0.19
CA GLN A 341 -5.12 -32.11 -0.32
C GLN A 341 -4.48 -31.18 0.71
N GLY A 342 -5.14 -30.90 1.84
CA GLY A 342 -4.69 -29.98 2.89
C GLY A 342 -4.23 -30.69 4.16
#